data_AF-M5GFV9-F1
#
_entry.id   AF-M5GFV9-F1
#
_cell.length_a   1.000
_cell.length_b   1.000
_cell.length_c   1.000
_cell.angle_alpha   90.00
_cell.angle_beta   90.00
_cell.angle_gamma   90.00
#
_symmetry.space_group_name_H-M   'P 1'
#
loop_
_entity.id
_entity.type
_entity.pdbx_description
1 polymer ?
#
loop_
_entity_poly.entity_id
_entity_poly.type
_entity_poly.pdbx_seq_one_letter_code
_entity_poly.pdbx_strand_id
1 'polypeptide(L)'
;MHFLHTLLPFMPVSFAAAAVLPFDHTNLVAKDVFGRQTLTASMVVANIQTVTTLSYSLKLTINSAASVNSYTEVFTLAQNIASDFDGICTALTMDVTAMNGVTFTDATSCQTIGNALTQFVMVHHDVLQALIFQSPVFTNWGCAAPILAVLETLETEIDSFAYAAIQMLPSQTLAIQQGQNMLDNDCSSAKTKFSLTCLLGLCLPEETADGGDAV
;
A
#
# COMPACT_ATOMS: atom_id res chain seq x y z
N MET A 1 2.97 39.17 15.44
CA MET A 1 2.88 37.96 14.60
C MET A 1 4.09 37.08 14.90
N HIS A 2 4.00 36.22 15.92
CA HIS A 2 4.96 35.15 16.16
C HIS A 2 4.16 33.99 16.72
N PHE A 3 3.77 33.09 15.84
CA PHE A 3 2.96 31.92 16.15
C PHE A 3 3.84 30.87 16.84
N LEU A 4 3.28 30.28 17.89
CA LEU A 4 3.83 29.19 18.68
C LEU A 4 4.25 28.03 17.78
N HIS A 5 5.49 27.60 17.93
CA HIS A 5 5.91 26.23 17.64
C HIS A 5 5.43 25.34 18.79
N THR A 6 4.24 24.76 18.67
CA THR A 6 3.82 23.64 19.51
C THR A 6 4.49 22.38 19.00
N LEU A 7 5.52 21.97 19.73
CA LEU A 7 6.14 20.65 19.73
C LEU A 7 5.06 19.56 19.85
N LEU A 8 4.87 18.77 18.80
CA LEU A 8 4.33 17.42 18.94
C LEU A 8 5.49 16.51 19.38
N PRO A 9 5.37 15.78 20.49
CA PRO A 9 6.39 14.80 20.85
C PRO A 9 6.35 13.66 19.82
N PHE A 10 7.46 13.51 19.10
CA PHE A 10 7.83 12.31 18.37
C PHE A 10 7.81 11.14 19.39
N MET A 11 6.73 10.36 19.43
CA MET A 11 6.79 9.04 20.04
C MET A 11 7.42 8.10 19.00
N PRO A 12 8.58 7.50 19.26
CA PRO A 12 9.03 6.39 18.45
C PRO A 12 8.07 5.23 18.70
N VAL A 13 7.27 4.87 17.69
CA VAL A 13 6.56 3.59 17.69
C VAL A 13 7.63 2.52 17.55
N SER A 14 8.07 2.00 18.69
CA SER A 14 8.96 0.85 18.75
C SER A 14 8.13 -0.37 18.35
N PHE A 15 8.18 -0.72 17.07
CA PHE A 15 7.73 -2.03 16.61
C PHE A 15 8.80 -3.03 17.07
N ALA A 16 8.54 -3.69 18.20
CA ALA A 16 9.19 -4.97 18.42
C ALA A 16 8.86 -5.83 17.19
N ALA A 17 9.88 -6.33 16.51
CA ALA A 17 9.73 -7.37 15.49
C ALA A 17 9.14 -8.59 16.19
N ALA A 18 7.81 -8.64 16.28
CA ALA A 18 7.11 -9.88 16.51
C ALA A 18 7.45 -10.75 15.32
N ALA A 19 8.01 -11.94 15.58
CA ALA A 19 8.14 -12.97 14.57
C ALA A 19 6.85 -13.01 13.75
N VAL A 20 6.99 -13.02 12.42
CA VAL A 20 5.89 -13.27 11.49
C VAL A 20 5.29 -14.61 11.90
N LEU A 21 4.27 -14.58 12.75
CA LEU A 21 3.35 -15.69 12.88
C LEU A 21 2.55 -15.63 11.58
N PRO A 22 2.52 -16.71 10.78
CA PRO A 22 1.58 -16.78 9.68
C PRO A 22 0.19 -16.68 10.31
N PHE A 23 -0.45 -15.52 10.15
CA PHE A 23 -1.85 -15.36 10.49
C PHE A 23 -2.61 -16.17 9.44
N ASP A 24 -3.08 -17.35 9.86
CA ASP A 24 -3.99 -18.15 9.08
C ASP A 24 -5.32 -17.41 8.95
N HIS A 25 -5.53 -16.75 7.81
CA HIS A 25 -6.76 -16.06 7.46
C HIS A 25 -7.97 -17.00 7.33
N THR A 26 -7.80 -18.33 7.37
CA THR A 26 -8.92 -19.27 7.18
C THR A 26 -9.76 -19.50 8.43
N ASN A 27 -9.32 -19.05 9.63
CA ASN A 27 -9.93 -19.47 10.91
C ASN A 27 -10.39 -18.37 11.88
N LEU A 28 -10.44 -17.10 11.48
CA LEU A 28 -10.94 -16.03 12.37
C LEU A 28 -12.47 -15.82 12.34
N VAL A 29 -13.25 -16.83 11.96
CA VAL A 29 -14.70 -16.66 11.79
C VAL A 29 -15.47 -17.07 13.04
N ALA A 30 -15.99 -16.08 13.78
CA ALA A 30 -17.18 -16.31 14.59
C ALA A 30 -18.38 -16.40 13.62
N LYS A 31 -18.90 -17.61 13.41
CA LYS A 31 -20.14 -17.83 12.67
C LYS A 31 -21.31 -17.49 13.60
N ASP A 32 -22.23 -16.65 13.14
CA ASP A 32 -23.50 -16.46 13.84
C ASP A 32 -24.35 -17.75 13.78
N VAL A 33 -25.51 -17.75 14.45
CA VAL A 33 -26.44 -18.90 14.51
C VAL A 33 -26.97 -19.30 13.12
N PHE A 34 -26.79 -18.45 12.11
CA PHE A 34 -27.19 -18.68 10.72
C PHE A 34 -26.01 -19.00 9.79
N GLY A 35 -24.80 -19.15 10.33
CA GLY A 35 -23.60 -19.45 9.55
C GLY A 35 -23.03 -18.25 8.80
N ARG A 36 -23.45 -17.01 9.10
CA ARG A 36 -22.87 -15.80 8.51
C ARG A 36 -21.56 -15.46 9.21
N GLN A 37 -20.56 -15.08 8.42
CA GLN A 37 -19.36 -14.40 8.91
C GLN A 37 -19.80 -13.04 9.47
N THR A 38 -19.77 -12.89 10.81
CA THR A 38 -19.88 -11.56 11.39
C THR A 38 -18.46 -11.01 11.49
N LEU A 39 -18.08 -10.16 10.53
CA LEU A 39 -16.81 -9.43 10.60
C LEU A 39 -16.81 -8.57 11.88
N THR A 40 -15.89 -8.86 12.80
CA THR A 40 -15.77 -8.09 14.04
C THR A 40 -14.79 -6.93 13.87
N ALA A 41 -14.88 -5.92 14.72
CA ALA A 41 -13.95 -4.80 14.70
C ALA A 41 -12.48 -5.24 14.87
N SER A 42 -12.22 -6.28 15.66
CA SER A 42 -10.88 -6.84 15.83
C SER A 42 -10.36 -7.52 14.57
N MET A 43 -11.23 -8.18 13.80
CA MET A 43 -10.85 -8.76 12.50
C MET A 43 -10.50 -7.68 11.49
N VAL A 44 -11.31 -6.61 11.41
CA VAL A 44 -11.02 -5.46 10.55
C VAL A 44 -9.66 -4.84 10.91
N VAL A 45 -9.40 -4.62 12.19
CA VAL A 45 -8.12 -4.07 12.65
C VAL A 45 -6.96 -4.98 12.29
N ALA A 46 -7.09 -6.29 12.48
CA ALA A 46 -6.05 -7.26 12.14
C ALA A 46 -5.75 -7.25 10.63
N ASN A 47 -6.79 -7.20 9.80
CA ASN A 47 -6.67 -7.09 8.36
C ASN A 47 -5.91 -5.82 7.94
N ILE A 48 -6.32 -4.65 8.44
CA ILE A 48 -5.63 -3.37 8.19
C ILE A 48 -4.16 -3.44 8.63
N GLN A 49 -3.88 -4.07 9.77
CA GLN A 49 -2.52 -4.26 10.28
C GLN A 49 -1.68 -5.18 9.40
N THR A 50 -2.27 -6.20 8.78
CA THR A 50 -1.60 -7.03 7.78
C THR A 50 -1.16 -6.18 6.59
N VAL A 51 -2.05 -5.38 6.02
CA VAL A 51 -1.69 -4.49 4.89
C VAL A 51 -0.63 -3.46 5.28
N THR A 52 -0.76 -2.91 6.48
CA THR A 52 0.24 -1.97 7.05
C THR A 52 1.62 -2.63 7.20
N THR A 53 1.66 -3.90 7.59
CA THR A 53 2.89 -4.68 7.74
C THR A 53 3.55 -5.01 6.40
N LEU A 54 2.74 -5.38 5.40
CA LEU A 54 3.21 -5.58 4.02
C LEU A 54 3.82 -4.28 3.48
N SER A 55 3.15 -3.15 3.70
CA SER A 55 3.62 -1.81 3.31
C SER A 55 4.93 -1.43 3.99
N TYR A 56 5.05 -1.68 5.30
CA TYR A 56 6.31 -1.46 5.99
C TYR A 56 7.45 -2.32 5.43
N SER A 57 7.19 -3.60 5.14
CA SER A 57 8.17 -4.49 4.51
C SER A 57 8.60 -3.98 3.13
N LEU A 58 7.64 -3.54 2.32
CA LEU A 58 7.91 -2.91 1.03
C LEU A 58 8.78 -1.66 1.17
N LYS A 59 8.57 -0.82 2.20
CA LYS A 59 9.45 0.33 2.48
C LYS A 59 10.90 -0.10 2.67
N LEU A 60 11.13 -1.23 3.37
CA LEU A 60 12.48 -1.77 3.55
C LEU A 60 13.07 -2.26 2.22
N THR A 61 12.26 -2.93 1.39
CA THR A 61 12.64 -3.33 0.03
C THR A 61 13.06 -2.09 -0.78
N ILE A 62 12.24 -1.04 -0.83
CA ILE A 62 12.52 0.23 -1.51
C ILE A 62 13.83 0.86 -1.02
N ASN A 63 14.04 0.91 0.30
CA ASN A 63 15.24 1.52 0.88
C ASN A 63 16.54 0.75 0.55
N SER A 64 16.44 -0.52 0.16
CA SER A 64 17.60 -1.29 -0.32
C SER A 64 18.15 -0.77 -1.65
N ALA A 65 17.40 0.07 -2.37
CA ALA A 65 17.85 0.74 -3.60
C ALA A 65 19.12 1.59 -3.41
N ALA A 66 19.43 2.02 -2.18
CA ALA A 66 20.67 2.74 -1.89
C ALA A 66 21.94 1.87 -2.04
N SER A 67 21.80 0.55 -2.10
CA SER A 67 22.91 -0.41 -2.07
C SER A 67 23.13 -1.16 -3.39
N VAL A 68 22.24 -1.01 -4.37
CA VAL A 68 22.37 -1.68 -5.67
C VAL A 68 23.32 -0.90 -6.59
N ASN A 69 24.14 -1.62 -7.36
CA ASN A 69 25.19 -1.01 -8.18
C ASN A 69 25.23 -1.51 -9.63
N SER A 70 24.34 -2.42 -10.00
CA SER A 70 24.28 -3.01 -11.34
C SER A 70 22.86 -3.05 -11.89
N TYR A 71 22.76 -3.12 -13.21
CA TYR A 71 21.48 -3.25 -13.89
C TYR A 71 20.67 -4.46 -13.40
N THR A 72 21.30 -5.63 -13.28
CA THR A 72 20.63 -6.87 -12.84
C THR A 72 20.04 -6.73 -11.44
N GLU A 73 20.75 -6.07 -10.51
CA GLU A 73 20.24 -5.82 -9.16
C GLU A 73 19.09 -4.82 -9.15
N VAL A 74 19.20 -3.72 -9.90
CA VAL A 74 18.12 -2.72 -10.02
C VAL A 74 16.87 -3.34 -10.65
N PHE A 75 17.03 -4.13 -11.70
CA PHE A 75 15.93 -4.84 -12.36
C PHE A 75 15.26 -5.82 -11.40
N THR A 76 16.04 -6.65 -10.71
CA THR A 76 15.52 -7.60 -9.71
C THR A 76 14.78 -6.87 -8.59
N LEU A 77 15.33 -5.75 -8.11
CA LEU A 77 14.70 -4.95 -7.08
C LEU A 77 13.37 -4.33 -7.57
N ALA A 78 13.30 -3.83 -8.80
CA ALA A 78 12.07 -3.31 -9.38
C ALA A 78 10.97 -4.38 -9.46
N GLN A 79 11.34 -5.61 -9.84
CA GLN A 79 10.41 -6.75 -9.85
C GLN A 79 9.93 -7.12 -8.44
N ASN A 80 10.82 -7.10 -7.44
CA ASN A 80 10.45 -7.37 -6.06
C ASN A 80 9.51 -6.29 -5.50
N ILE A 81 9.78 -5.00 -5.78
CA ILE A 81 8.89 -3.89 -5.41
C ILE A 81 7.52 -4.06 -6.05
N ALA A 82 7.47 -4.42 -7.34
CA ALA A 82 6.21 -4.68 -8.02
C ALA A 82 5.44 -5.83 -7.36
N SER A 83 6.11 -6.96 -7.08
CA SER A 83 5.51 -8.09 -6.40
C SER A 83 5.02 -7.76 -4.98
N ASP A 84 5.76 -6.94 -4.23
CA ASP A 84 5.37 -6.50 -2.89
C ASP A 84 4.11 -5.61 -2.95
N PHE A 85 4.01 -4.72 -3.95
CA PHE A 85 2.79 -3.94 -4.22
C PHE A 85 1.61 -4.82 -4.62
N ASP A 86 1.80 -5.83 -5.47
CA ASP A 86 0.74 -6.78 -5.83
C ASP A 86 0.19 -7.52 -4.60
N GLY A 87 1.06 -7.86 -3.64
CA GLY A 87 0.67 -8.43 -2.36
C GLY A 87 -0.22 -7.49 -1.54
N ILE A 88 0.11 -6.20 -1.51
CA ILE A 88 -0.69 -5.16 -0.86
C ILE A 88 -2.05 -5.02 -1.57
N CYS A 89 -2.07 -4.93 -2.90
CA CYS A 89 -3.29 -4.82 -3.69
C CYS A 89 -4.23 -6.01 -3.44
N THR A 90 -3.68 -7.23 -3.47
CA THR A 90 -4.43 -8.46 -3.17
C THR A 90 -5.06 -8.42 -1.77
N ALA A 91 -4.31 -7.94 -0.78
CA ALA A 91 -4.82 -7.81 0.59
C ALA A 91 -5.94 -6.76 0.69
N LEU A 92 -5.82 -5.61 0.01
CA LEU A 92 -6.86 -4.60 -0.06
C LEU A 92 -8.14 -5.14 -0.73
N THR A 93 -8.02 -5.88 -1.84
CA THR A 93 -9.18 -6.50 -2.51
C THR A 93 -9.90 -7.49 -1.60
N MET A 94 -9.15 -8.29 -0.83
CA MET A 94 -9.73 -9.20 0.17
C MET A 94 -10.47 -8.43 1.27
N ASP A 95 -9.89 -7.32 1.75
CA ASP A 95 -10.50 -6.47 2.77
C ASP A 95 -11.78 -5.80 2.26
N VAL A 96 -11.78 -5.27 1.04
CA VAL A 96 -12.99 -4.73 0.38
C VAL A 96 -14.10 -5.77 0.34
N THR A 97 -13.77 -7.01 -0.03
CA THR A 97 -14.74 -8.11 -0.08
C THR A 97 -15.28 -8.43 1.31
N ALA A 98 -14.43 -8.45 2.33
CA ALA A 98 -14.81 -8.74 3.71
C ALA A 98 -15.70 -7.65 4.31
N MET A 99 -15.42 -6.38 4.03
CA MET A 99 -16.17 -5.22 4.54
C MET A 99 -17.58 -5.07 3.92
N ASN A 100 -17.89 -5.77 2.84
CA ASN A 100 -19.15 -5.61 2.12
C ASN A 100 -20.37 -5.92 3.02
N GLY A 101 -21.28 -4.96 3.13
CA GLY A 101 -22.50 -5.08 3.93
C GLY A 101 -22.29 -5.00 5.44
N VAL A 102 -21.08 -4.68 5.90
CA VAL A 102 -20.74 -4.48 7.32
C VAL A 102 -20.80 -2.99 7.63
N THR A 103 -21.41 -2.62 8.76
CA THR A 103 -21.41 -1.25 9.28
C THR A 103 -21.26 -1.28 10.80
N PHE A 104 -20.32 -0.52 11.33
CA PHE A 104 -20.16 -0.32 12.77
C PHE A 104 -20.82 0.97 13.21
N THR A 105 -21.60 0.92 14.29
CA THR A 105 -22.30 2.08 14.87
C THR A 105 -21.86 2.38 16.29
N ASP A 106 -21.19 1.45 16.96
CA ASP A 106 -20.68 1.66 18.31
C ASP A 106 -19.40 2.50 18.28
N ALA A 107 -19.33 3.49 19.18
CA ALA A 107 -18.23 4.46 19.19
C ALA A 107 -16.85 3.80 19.41
N THR A 108 -16.79 2.74 20.20
CA THR A 108 -15.53 2.04 20.52
C THR A 108 -14.95 1.36 19.29
N SER A 109 -15.73 0.57 18.56
CA SER A 109 -15.27 -0.08 17.31
C SER A 109 -14.90 0.96 16.27
N CYS A 110 -15.72 2.00 16.09
CA CYS A 110 -15.43 3.07 15.14
C CYS A 110 -14.12 3.80 15.45
N GLN A 111 -13.82 4.05 16.73
CA GLN A 111 -12.57 4.68 17.13
C GLN A 111 -11.37 3.75 16.91
N THR A 112 -11.47 2.47 17.30
CA THR A 112 -10.37 1.52 17.17
C THR A 112 -10.02 1.27 15.71
N ILE A 113 -11.02 1.05 14.85
CA ILE A 113 -10.78 0.87 13.41
C ILE A 113 -10.26 2.18 12.80
N GLY A 114 -10.83 3.34 13.16
CA GLY A 114 -10.35 4.65 12.69
C GLY A 114 -8.87 4.93 13.03
N ASN A 115 -8.42 4.53 14.22
CA ASN A 115 -7.01 4.60 14.61
C ASN A 115 -6.13 3.68 13.74
N ALA A 116 -6.60 2.47 13.44
CA ALA A 116 -5.88 1.55 12.56
C ALA A 116 -5.76 2.12 11.13
N LEU A 117 -6.86 2.68 10.59
CA LEU A 117 -6.86 3.36 9.29
C LEU A 117 -5.91 4.55 9.26
N THR A 118 -5.81 5.31 10.35
CA THR A 118 -4.86 6.43 10.44
C THR A 118 -3.41 5.94 10.33
N GLN A 119 -3.06 4.86 11.04
CA GLN A 119 -1.72 4.26 10.94
C GLN A 119 -1.44 3.71 9.54
N PHE A 120 -2.44 3.05 8.94
CA PHE A 120 -2.39 2.56 7.57
C PHE A 120 -2.03 3.69 6.60
N VAL A 121 -2.74 4.83 6.65
CA VAL A 121 -2.47 5.99 5.78
C VAL A 121 -1.06 6.52 5.99
N MET A 122 -0.63 6.68 7.24
CA MET A 122 0.72 7.18 7.55
C MET A 122 1.81 6.27 6.99
N VAL A 123 1.67 4.94 7.12
CA VAL A 123 2.66 4.00 6.59
C VAL A 123 2.67 3.98 5.06
N HIS A 124 1.50 4.03 4.41
CA HIS A 124 1.44 4.06 2.94
C HIS A 124 2.01 5.36 2.37
N HIS A 125 1.74 6.51 3.00
CA HIS A 125 2.39 7.77 2.67
C HIS A 125 3.92 7.64 2.73
N ASP A 126 4.44 7.13 3.84
CA ASP A 126 5.87 6.91 4.05
C ASP A 126 6.51 6.00 2.98
N VAL A 127 5.79 4.95 2.55
CA VAL A 127 6.21 4.05 1.47
C VAL A 127 6.28 4.79 0.14
N LEU A 128 5.22 5.52 -0.22
CA LEU A 128 5.16 6.25 -1.48
C LEU A 128 6.20 7.37 -1.54
N GLN A 129 6.46 8.06 -0.43
CA GLN A 129 7.52 9.05 -0.32
C GLN A 129 8.91 8.42 -0.47
N ALA A 130 9.16 7.26 0.15
CA ALA A 130 10.40 6.52 -0.05
C ALA A 130 10.58 6.10 -1.52
N LEU A 131 9.51 5.64 -2.17
CA LEU A 131 9.53 5.26 -3.59
C LEU A 131 9.83 6.45 -4.50
N ILE A 132 9.18 7.59 -4.25
CA ILE A 132 9.44 8.87 -4.95
C ILE A 132 10.91 9.26 -4.80
N PHE A 133 11.44 9.20 -3.58
CA PHE A 133 12.84 9.54 -3.30
C PHE A 133 13.82 8.62 -4.05
N GLN A 134 13.53 7.32 -4.12
CA GLN A 134 14.37 6.33 -4.80
C GLN A 134 14.11 6.23 -6.32
N SER A 135 13.13 6.97 -6.86
CA SER A 135 12.78 6.92 -8.29
C SER A 135 13.98 7.11 -9.25
N PRO A 136 15.02 7.92 -8.96
CA PRO A 136 16.19 8.02 -9.84
C PRO A 136 16.94 6.69 -10.04
N VAL A 137 16.95 5.80 -9.04
CA VAL A 137 17.61 4.49 -9.14
C VAL A 137 16.96 3.64 -10.22
N PHE A 138 15.63 3.60 -10.27
CA PHE A 138 14.92 2.77 -11.25
C PHE A 138 14.84 3.44 -12.62
N THR A 139 14.63 4.75 -12.63
CA THR A 139 14.48 5.51 -13.88
C THR A 139 15.78 5.61 -14.66
N ASN A 140 16.92 5.90 -14.00
CA ASN A 140 18.21 6.02 -14.70
C ASN A 140 18.68 4.71 -15.34
N TRP A 141 18.20 3.56 -14.84
CA TRP A 141 18.55 2.23 -15.33
C TRP A 141 17.44 1.60 -16.20
N GLY A 142 16.40 2.35 -16.56
CA GLY A 142 15.31 1.86 -17.43
C GLY A 142 14.41 0.80 -16.79
N CYS A 143 14.40 0.67 -15.47
CA CYS A 143 13.65 -0.35 -14.73
C CYS A 143 12.36 0.21 -14.10
N ALA A 144 11.79 1.28 -14.67
CA ALA A 144 10.64 1.98 -14.12
C ALA A 144 9.29 1.31 -14.43
N ALA A 145 9.19 0.58 -15.55
CA ALA A 145 7.91 0.07 -16.06
C ALA A 145 7.15 -0.86 -15.10
N PRO A 146 7.79 -1.85 -14.43
CA PRO A 146 7.07 -2.73 -13.50
C PRO A 146 6.44 -1.97 -12.33
N ILE A 147 7.17 -0.97 -11.80
CA ILE A 147 6.71 -0.14 -10.68
C ILE A 147 5.54 0.75 -11.12
N LEU A 148 5.60 1.32 -12.33
CA LEU A 148 4.50 2.14 -12.84
C LEU A 148 3.20 1.35 -12.96
N ALA A 149 3.26 0.13 -13.51
CA ALA A 149 2.08 -0.71 -13.69
C ALA A 149 1.36 -1.04 -12.37
N VAL A 150 2.12 -1.33 -11.31
CA VAL A 150 1.53 -1.61 -10.00
C VAL A 150 1.02 -0.37 -9.29
N LEU A 151 1.59 0.82 -9.53
CA LEU A 151 1.07 2.07 -8.98
C LEU A 151 -0.31 2.43 -9.54
N GLU A 152 -0.56 2.12 -10.82
CA GLU A 152 -1.89 2.29 -11.43
C GLU A 152 -2.93 1.37 -10.78
N THR A 153 -2.54 0.14 -10.48
CA THR A 153 -3.40 -0.84 -9.78
C THR A 153 -3.64 -0.41 -8.33
N LEU A 154 -2.58 0.01 -7.63
CA LEU A 154 -2.64 0.42 -6.22
C LEU A 154 -3.61 1.58 -5.98
N GLU A 155 -3.60 2.61 -6.83
CA GLU A 155 -4.53 3.74 -6.71
C GLU A 155 -5.99 3.26 -6.77
N THR A 156 -6.30 2.37 -7.72
CA THR A 156 -7.64 1.80 -7.88
C THR A 156 -8.09 0.99 -6.65
N GLU A 157 -7.16 0.24 -6.05
CA GLU A 157 -7.44 -0.54 -4.84
C GLU A 157 -7.59 0.34 -3.59
N ILE A 158 -6.80 1.41 -3.46
CA ILE A 158 -6.94 2.41 -2.38
C ILE A 158 -8.31 3.09 -2.46
N ASP A 159 -8.75 3.47 -3.66
CA ASP A 159 -10.07 4.07 -3.90
C ASP A 159 -11.21 3.13 -3.50
N SER A 160 -11.11 1.87 -3.92
CA SER A 160 -12.09 0.83 -3.59
C SER A 160 -12.14 0.54 -2.09
N PHE A 161 -10.97 0.47 -1.44
CA PHE A 161 -10.84 0.30 0.00
C PHE A 161 -11.42 1.48 0.77
N ALA A 162 -11.11 2.72 0.37
CA ALA A 162 -11.64 3.93 1.01
C ALA A 162 -13.17 3.99 0.89
N TYR A 163 -13.73 3.65 -0.27
CA TYR A 163 -15.17 3.57 -0.46
C TYR A 163 -15.82 2.54 0.48
N ALA A 164 -15.27 1.32 0.56
CA ALA A 164 -15.76 0.28 1.46
C ALA A 164 -15.64 0.71 2.95
N ALA A 165 -14.52 1.33 3.33
CA ALA A 165 -14.29 1.83 4.68
C ALA A 165 -15.30 2.93 5.07
N ILE A 166 -15.69 3.82 4.15
CA ILE A 166 -16.73 4.83 4.39
C ILE A 166 -18.09 4.19 4.68
N GLN A 167 -18.48 3.16 3.91
CA GLN A 167 -19.73 2.43 4.16
C GLN A 167 -19.69 1.69 5.50
N MET A 168 -18.52 1.16 5.86
CA MET A 168 -18.31 0.45 7.12
C MET A 168 -18.28 1.39 8.33
N LEU A 169 -17.77 2.62 8.18
CA LEU A 169 -17.59 3.61 9.24
C LEU A 169 -18.18 4.99 8.85
N PRO A 170 -19.50 5.15 8.75
CA PRO A 170 -20.11 6.41 8.32
C PRO A 170 -19.71 7.62 9.19
N SER A 171 -19.47 7.39 10.49
CA SER A 171 -19.02 8.45 11.42
C SER A 171 -17.58 8.93 11.18
N GLN A 172 -16.76 8.18 10.44
CA GLN A 172 -15.36 8.50 10.14
C GLN A 172 -15.14 9.01 8.71
N THR A 173 -16.22 9.24 7.94
CA THR A 173 -16.17 9.59 6.51
C THR A 173 -15.13 10.67 6.17
N LEU A 174 -15.13 11.79 6.90
CA LEU A 174 -14.22 12.90 6.61
C LEU A 174 -12.74 12.52 6.80
N ALA A 175 -12.43 11.76 7.86
CA ALA A 175 -11.06 11.32 8.11
C ALA A 175 -10.59 10.32 7.05
N ILE A 176 -11.47 9.39 6.64
CA ILE A 176 -11.17 8.42 5.58
C ILE A 176 -10.95 9.14 4.24
N GLN A 177 -11.80 10.10 3.88
CA GLN A 177 -11.63 10.90 2.66
C GLN A 177 -10.33 11.72 2.69
N GLN A 178 -9.95 12.30 3.83
CA GLN A 178 -8.68 13.01 3.96
C GLN A 178 -7.49 12.08 3.75
N GLY A 179 -7.54 10.88 4.34
CA GLY A 179 -6.53 9.84 4.15
C GLY A 179 -6.42 9.38 2.70
N GLN A 180 -7.55 9.11 2.05
CA GLN A 180 -7.62 8.75 0.63
C GLN A 180 -6.97 9.83 -0.23
N ASN A 181 -7.43 11.09 -0.13
CA ASN A 181 -6.87 12.20 -0.90
C ASN A 181 -5.35 12.35 -0.71
N MET A 182 -4.83 12.10 0.48
CA MET A 182 -3.39 12.13 0.74
C MET A 182 -2.66 11.04 -0.05
N LEU A 183 -3.15 9.81 0.01
CA LEU A 183 -2.57 8.68 -0.72
C LEU A 183 -2.71 8.82 -2.24
N ASP A 184 -3.82 9.36 -2.75
CA ASP A 184 -4.04 9.63 -4.17
C ASP A 184 -3.02 10.65 -4.71
N ASN A 185 -2.77 11.72 -3.94
CA ASN A 185 -1.77 12.72 -4.27
C ASN A 185 -0.35 12.13 -4.29
N ASP A 186 -0.02 11.28 -3.33
CA ASP A 186 1.26 10.58 -3.27
C ASP A 186 1.42 9.60 -4.44
N CYS A 187 0.40 8.81 -4.74
CA CYS A 187 0.40 7.86 -5.84
C CYS A 187 0.53 8.59 -7.20
N SER A 188 -0.22 9.67 -7.39
CA SER A 188 -0.11 10.55 -8.55
C SER A 188 1.30 11.14 -8.71
N SER A 189 1.92 11.55 -7.60
CA SER A 189 3.29 12.05 -7.58
C SER A 189 4.30 10.95 -7.95
N ALA A 190 4.13 9.75 -7.41
CA ALA A 190 4.95 8.59 -7.75
C ALA A 190 4.83 8.23 -9.24
N LYS A 191 3.61 8.02 -9.76
CA LYS A 191 3.37 7.74 -11.19
C LYS A 191 4.01 8.79 -12.09
N THR A 192 3.95 10.08 -11.72
CA THR A 192 4.61 11.15 -12.47
C THR A 192 6.13 10.94 -12.54
N LYS A 193 6.78 10.56 -11.44
CA LYS A 193 8.22 10.28 -11.42
C LYS A 193 8.60 9.10 -12.31
N PHE A 194 7.81 8.03 -12.33
CA PHE A 194 8.11 6.83 -13.11
C PHE A 194 7.69 6.95 -14.60
N SER A 195 6.71 7.80 -14.93
CA SER A 195 6.26 8.03 -16.32
C SER A 195 7.13 9.00 -17.12
N LEU A 196 7.71 10.02 -16.48
CA LEU A 196 8.60 11.00 -17.13
C LEU A 196 9.78 10.35 -17.88
N THR A 197 10.20 9.16 -17.45
CA THR A 197 11.31 8.42 -18.04
C THR A 197 10.87 7.47 -19.15
N CYS A 198 9.61 7.01 -19.11
CA CYS A 198 9.03 6.20 -20.19
C CYS A 198 8.90 7.03 -21.49
N LEU A 199 8.50 8.31 -21.36
CA LEU A 199 8.39 9.25 -22.47
C LEU A 199 9.72 9.64 -23.13
N LEU A 200 10.84 9.46 -22.43
CA LEU A 200 12.19 9.72 -22.96
C LEU A 200 12.81 8.52 -23.69
N GLY A 201 12.03 7.46 -23.96
CA GLY A 201 12.45 6.31 -24.76
C GLY A 201 13.41 5.34 -24.06
N LEU A 202 13.56 5.45 -22.73
CA LEU A 202 14.45 4.61 -21.92
C LEU A 202 13.77 3.33 -21.38
N CYS A 203 12.44 3.24 -21.45
CA CYS A 203 11.73 1.97 -21.28
C CYS A 203 11.75 1.23 -22.62
N LEU A 204 12.88 0.60 -22.98
CA LEU A 204 12.87 -0.38 -24.05
C LEU A 204 12.13 -1.62 -23.52
N PRO A 205 11.04 -2.09 -24.16
CA PRO A 205 10.65 -3.47 -23.96
C PRO A 205 11.84 -4.34 -24.39
N GLU A 206 12.16 -5.34 -23.59
CA GLU A 206 13.05 -6.41 -24.01
C GLU A 206 12.43 -7.01 -25.30
N GLU A 207 13.03 -6.68 -26.44
CA GLU A 207 12.72 -7.29 -27.72
C GLU A 207 13.04 -8.77 -27.56
N THR A 208 12.03 -9.56 -27.22
CA THR A 208 12.13 -11.02 -27.30
C THR A 208 12.41 -11.30 -28.77
N ALA A 209 13.66 -11.65 -29.05
CA ALA A 209 14.09 -12.11 -30.36
C ALA A 209 13.18 -13.27 -30.81
N ASP A 210 12.17 -12.95 -31.60
CA ASP A 210 11.36 -13.93 -32.31
C ASP A 210 12.23 -14.51 -33.40
N GLY A 211 12.82 -15.67 -33.10
CA GLY A 211 13.40 -16.54 -34.10
C GLY A 211 12.27 -17.13 -34.95
N GLY A 212 12.12 -16.65 -36.18
CA GLY A 212 11.14 -17.22 -37.11
C GLY A 212 11.22 -16.65 -38.52
N ASP A 213 11.89 -17.42 -39.40
CA ASP A 213 11.82 -17.42 -40.87
C ASP A 213 12.28 -16.21 -41.70
N ALA A 214 13.38 -16.42 -42.43
CA ALA A 214 13.35 -16.60 -43.89
C ALA A 214 14.77 -16.72 -44.49
N VAL A 215 15.16 -17.91 -44.97
CA VAL A 215 15.39 -18.32 -46.38
C VAL A 215 15.69 -19.81 -46.41
#